data_AF-A0A8H4UY28-F1
#
_entry.id   AF-A0A8H4UY28-F1
#
_cell.length_a   1.000
_cell.length_b   1.000
_cell.length_c   1.000
_cell.angle_alpha   90.00
_cell.angle_beta   90.00
_cell.angle_gamma   90.00
#
_symmetry.space_group_name_H-M   'P 1'
#
loop_
_entity.id
_entity.type
_entity.pdbx_description
1 polymer ?
#
loop_
_entity_poly.entity_id
_entity_poly.type
_entity_poly.pdbx_seq_one_letter_code
_entity_poly.pdbx_strand_id
1 'polypeptide(L)' 'MKMTSHPLLSASERELAILAVGAHTGCMYELYAHSIVAQKIGLSETQVKAAAEGKVPEGLNETEKAVFELSSRL' A
#
# COMPACT_ATOMS: atom_id res chain seq x y z
N MET A 1 -10.75 -15.57 -1.07
CA MET A 1 -9.56 -15.22 -1.87
C MET A 1 -8.34 -15.67 -1.09
N LYS A 2 -7.50 -16.57 -1.62
CA LYS A 2 -6.29 -17.03 -0.93
C LYS A 2 -5.19 -16.02 -1.20
N MET A 3 -4.87 -15.19 -0.21
CA MET A 3 -3.79 -14.21 -0.35
C MET A 3 -2.43 -14.92 -0.33
N THR A 4 -1.52 -14.48 -1.17
CA THR A 4 -0.13 -14.94 -1.17
C THR A 4 0.51 -14.59 0.18
N SER A 5 1.14 -15.58 0.82
CA SER A 5 1.87 -15.37 2.07
C SER A 5 3.33 -15.05 1.74
N HIS A 6 3.81 -13.87 2.14
CA HIS A 6 5.24 -13.56 2.13
C HIS A 6 5.78 -13.68 3.57
N PRO A 7 6.90 -14.40 3.80
CA PRO A 7 7.36 -14.70 5.16
C PRO A 7 7.83 -13.45 5.94
N LEU A 8 8.17 -12.36 5.24
CA LEU A 8 8.76 -11.17 5.85
C LEU A 8 7.87 -9.92 5.82
N LEU A 9 6.75 -9.97 5.08
CA LEU A 9 5.86 -8.81 4.95
C LEU A 9 4.41 -9.23 5.17
N SER A 10 3.72 -8.51 6.03
CA SER A 10 2.29 -8.61 6.23
C SER A 10 1.51 -8.28 4.95
N ALA A 11 0.23 -8.60 4.91
CA ALA A 11 -0.60 -8.23 3.76
C ALA A 11 -0.66 -6.70 3.60
N SER A 12 -0.85 -5.96 4.68
CA SER A 12 -0.91 -4.50 4.68
C SER A 12 0.39 -3.88 4.17
N GLU A 13 1.54 -4.38 4.63
CA GLU A 13 2.86 -3.88 4.19
C GLU A 13 3.08 -4.08 2.69
N ARG A 14 2.67 -5.23 2.14
CA ARG A 14 2.79 -5.46 0.69
C ARG A 14 1.91 -4.51 -0.12
N GLU A 15 0.66 -4.33 0.28
CA GLU A 15 -0.24 -3.42 -0.44
C GLU A 15 0.22 -1.96 -0.32
N LEU A 16 0.75 -1.54 0.83
CA LEU A 16 1.37 -0.23 1.00
C LEU A 16 2.58 -0.03 0.08
N ALA A 17 3.46 -1.04 -0.03
CA ALA A 17 4.59 -0.99 -0.95
C ALA A 17 4.13 -0.85 -2.42
N ILE A 18 3.12 -1.63 -2.82
CA ILE A 18 2.59 -1.62 -4.19
C ILE A 18 1.93 -0.26 -4.50
N LEU A 19 1.10 0.26 -3.59
CA LEU A 19 0.48 1.57 -3.75
C LEU A 19 1.51 2.70 -3.81
N ALA A 20 2.56 2.65 -2.99
CA ALA A 20 3.64 3.62 -3.01
C ALA A 20 4.38 3.64 -4.35
N VAL A 21 4.79 2.46 -4.87
CA VAL A 21 5.43 2.35 -6.19
C VAL A 21 4.47 2.76 -7.31
N GLY A 22 3.20 2.35 -7.23
CA GLY A 22 2.17 2.74 -8.19
C GLY A 22 1.97 4.25 -8.26
N ALA A 23 1.97 4.93 -7.10
CA ALA A 23 1.88 6.38 -7.03
C ALA A 23 3.15 7.06 -7.56
N HIS A 24 4.33 6.52 -7.23
CA HIS A 24 5.62 7.04 -7.72
C HIS A 24 5.75 6.96 -9.26
N THR A 25 5.32 5.84 -9.84
CA THR A 25 5.46 5.55 -11.27
C THR A 25 4.27 5.99 -12.12
N GLY A 26 3.17 6.41 -11.51
CA GLY A 26 1.92 6.73 -12.21
C GLY A 26 1.22 5.50 -12.79
N CYS A 27 1.43 4.31 -12.22
CA CYS A 27 0.84 3.07 -12.72
C CYS A 27 -0.65 2.97 -12.32
N MET A 28 -1.51 3.58 -13.14
CA MET A 28 -2.95 3.70 -12.86
C MET A 28 -3.67 2.36 -12.69
N TYR A 29 -3.24 1.32 -13.42
CA TYR A 29 -3.85 -0.01 -13.29
C TYR A 29 -3.54 -0.63 -11.91
N GLU A 30 -2.27 -0.57 -11.48
CA GLU A 30 -1.85 -1.08 -10.17
C GLU A 30 -2.54 -0.29 -9.04
N LEU A 31 -2.61 1.04 -9.15
CA LEU A 31 -3.32 1.87 -8.18
C LEU A 31 -4.80 1.47 -8.06
N TYR A 32 -5.50 1.25 -9.17
CA TYR A 32 -6.90 0.80 -9.15
C TYR A 32 -7.04 -0.60 -8.52
N ALA A 33 -6.27 -1.58 -9.01
CA ALA A 33 -6.38 -2.96 -8.59
C ALA A 33 -6.03 -3.12 -7.10
N HIS A 34 -4.91 -2.54 -6.68
CA HIS A 34 -4.40 -2.68 -5.32
C HIS A 34 -5.11 -1.79 -4.31
N SER A 35 -5.76 -0.70 -4.73
CA SER A 35 -6.69 0.01 -3.83
C SER A 35 -7.85 -0.88 -3.38
N ILE A 36 -8.39 -1.70 -4.28
CA ILE A 36 -9.48 -2.65 -3.95
C ILE A 36 -8.96 -3.75 -3.03
N VAL A 37 -7.75 -4.27 -3.26
CA VAL A 37 -7.14 -5.30 -2.41
C VAL A 37 -6.84 -4.74 -1.02
N ALA A 38 -6.21 -3.57 -0.93
CA ALA A 38 -5.89 -2.89 0.31
C ALA A 38 -7.12 -2.69 1.21
N GLN A 39 -8.25 -2.24 0.64
CA GLN A 39 -9.50 -2.12 1.39
C GLN A 39 -10.04 -3.47 1.88
N LYS A 40 -9.98 -4.52 1.05
CA LYS A 40 -10.43 -5.87 1.43
C LYS A 40 -9.64 -6.48 2.58
N ILE A 41 -8.39 -6.05 2.77
CA ILE A 41 -7.52 -6.56 3.85
C ILE A 41 -7.55 -5.70 5.11
N GLY A 42 -8.28 -4.57 5.09
CA GLY A 42 -8.58 -3.78 6.27
C GLY A 42 -7.94 -2.39 6.33
N LEU A 43 -7.23 -1.93 5.28
CA LEU A 43 -6.86 -0.52 5.21
C LEU A 43 -8.12 0.32 5.03
N SER A 44 -8.21 1.44 5.75
CA SER A 44 -9.36 2.33 5.61
C SER A 44 -9.36 2.99 4.22
N GLU A 45 -10.53 3.44 3.77
CA GLU A 45 -10.65 4.21 2.53
C GLU A 45 -9.75 5.45 2.54
N THR A 46 -9.63 6.12 3.68
CA THR A 46 -8.75 7.29 3.86
C THR A 46 -7.27 6.92 3.73
N GLN A 47 -6.85 5.77 4.27
CA GLN A 47 -5.48 5.29 4.14
C GLN A 47 -5.13 4.92 2.71
N VAL A 48 -6.02 4.21 2.03
CA VAL A 48 -5.84 3.82 0.63
C VAL A 48 -5.78 5.05 -0.28
N LYS A 49 -6.67 6.04 -0.06
CA LYS A 49 -6.65 7.29 -0.82
C LYS A 49 -5.33 8.04 -0.61
N ALA A 50 -4.87 8.19 0.62
CA ALA A 50 -3.59 8.85 0.91
C ALA A 50 -2.43 8.12 0.21
N ALA A 51 -2.37 6.80 0.34
CA ALA A 51 -1.35 5.96 -0.30
C ALA A 51 -1.34 6.09 -1.83
N ALA A 52 -2.51 6.04 -2.47
CA ALA A 52 -2.66 6.19 -3.91
C ALA A 52 -2.30 7.61 -4.42
N GLU A 53 -2.41 8.63 -3.56
CA GLU A 53 -1.94 10.00 -3.82
C GLU A 53 -0.43 10.18 -3.52
N GLY A 54 0.29 9.11 -3.13
CA GLY A 54 1.70 9.16 -2.77
C GLY A 54 1.98 9.83 -1.41
N LYS A 55 0.97 9.95 -0.54
CA LYS A 55 1.09 10.55 0.79
C LYS A 55 1.12 9.44 1.83
N VAL A 56 1.97 9.60 2.85
CA VAL A 56 2.04 8.66 3.98
C VAL A 56 0.68 8.61 4.69
N PRO A 57 0.01 7.45 4.73
CA PRO A 57 -1.28 7.31 5.41
C PRO A 57 -1.18 7.54 6.93
N GLU A 58 -2.20 8.17 7.51
CA GLU A 58 -2.32 8.29 8.96
C GLU A 58 -2.67 6.93 9.60
N GLY A 59 -2.27 6.75 10.87
CA GLY A 59 -2.60 5.55 11.65
C GLY A 59 -1.80 4.29 11.32
N LEU A 60 -0.82 4.37 10.41
CA LEU A 60 0.13 3.29 10.16
C LEU A 60 1.04 3.06 11.37
N ASN A 61 1.42 1.81 11.59
CA ASN A 61 2.50 1.48 12.53
C ASN A 61 3.88 1.81 11.94
N GLU A 62 4.93 1.72 12.75
CA GLU A 62 6.29 2.13 12.34
C GLU A 62 6.84 1.30 11.17
N THR A 63 6.56 0.00 11.12
CA THR A 63 6.99 -0.87 10.01
C THR A 63 6.24 -0.54 8.72
N GLU A 64 4.92 -0.35 8.79
CA GLU A 64 4.09 0.06 7.65
C GLU A 64 4.54 1.40 7.06
N LYS A 65 4.84 2.40 7.91
CA LYS A 65 5.40 3.67 7.47
C LYS A 65 6.74 3.49 6.78
N ALA A 66 7.66 2.73 7.39
CA ALA A 66 8.98 2.51 6.82
C ALA A 66 8.93 1.82 5.45
N VAL A 67 8.03 0.83 5.29
CA VAL A 67 7.78 0.17 4.01
C VAL A 67 7.27 1.18 2.97
N PHE A 68 6.23 1.95 3.30
CA PHE A 68 5.66 2.93 2.39
C PHE A 68 6.68 4.00 1.96
N GLU A 69 7.43 4.56 2.91
CA GLU A 69 8.42 5.61 2.66
C GLU A 69 9.61 5.12 1.83
N LEU A 70 10.08 3.89 2.07
CA LEU A 70 11.15 3.30 1.27
C LEU A 70 10.68 3.06 -0.16
N SER A 71 9.50 2.44 -0.33
CA SER A 71 8.92 2.13 -1.63
C SER A 71 8.59 3.39 -2.44
N SER A 72 8.25 4.51 -1.80
CA SER A 72 7.95 5.78 -2.48
C SER A 72 9.17 6.45 -3.13
N ARG A 73 10.38 5.90 -2.93
CA ARG A 73 11.67 6.42 -3.46
C ARG A 73 12.25 5.57 -4.59
N LEU A 74 11.56 4.49 -4.97
CA LEU A 74 11.96 3.57 -6.04
C LEU A 74 11.26 3.92 -7.35
#